data_AF-A0A2G1W727-F1
#
_entry.id   AF-A0A2G1W727-F1
#
_cell.length_a   1.000
_cell.length_b   1.000
_cell.length_c   1.000
_cell.angle_alpha   90.00
_cell.angle_beta   90.00
_cell.angle_gamma   90.00
#
_symmetry.space_group_name_H-M   'P 1'
#
loop_
_entity.id
_entity.type
_entity.pdbx_description
1 polymer ?
#
loop_
_entity_poly.entity_id
_entity_poly.type
_entity_poly.pdbx_seq_one_letter_code
_entity_poly.pdbx_strand_id
1 'polypeptide(L)'
;MTVKTTNDNQPKAAITVSRMCSKLGMSRSQFYWHVKRGTFHAPLRLSNGRPYFNASQVEDNLKARELGIGVNGEYVLFYERSETPTHPKATPASKADHSGLLESLQTLGLNGLTTKQVAEAVDACYPKGTSGEDENDILRTVFRHLKRSGIG
;
A
#
# COMPACT_ATOMS: atom_id res chain seq x y z
N MET A 1 3.21 -17.70 5.51
CA MET A 1 3.42 -16.34 6.05
C MET A 1 4.11 -16.47 7.39
N THR A 2 5.40 -16.13 7.49
CA THR A 2 6.18 -16.38 8.71
C THR A 2 6.13 -15.15 9.60
N VAL A 3 5.25 -15.16 10.60
CA VAL A 3 5.18 -14.10 11.61
C VAL A 3 6.39 -14.25 12.52
N LYS A 4 7.40 -13.38 12.36
CA LYS A 4 8.50 -13.28 13.32
C LYS A 4 7.97 -12.61 14.58
N THR A 5 7.49 -13.42 15.52
CA THR A 5 7.19 -12.99 16.88
C THR A 5 8.51 -12.70 17.60
N THR A 6 9.09 -11.52 17.37
CA THR A 6 10.20 -11.08 18.21
C THR A 6 9.66 -10.80 19.60
N ASN A 7 9.99 -11.66 20.55
CA ASN A 7 9.73 -11.46 21.98
C ASN A 7 10.43 -10.15 22.42
N ASP A 8 9.68 -9.05 22.43
CA ASP A 8 10.20 -7.66 22.50
C ASP A 8 10.08 -7.04 23.90
N ASN A 9 9.74 -7.86 24.90
CA ASN A 9 9.45 -7.39 26.25
C ASN A 9 10.59 -7.61 27.26
N GLN A 10 11.78 -8.00 26.80
CA GLN A 10 12.95 -8.05 27.68
C GLN A 10 13.61 -6.67 27.78
N PRO A 11 13.87 -6.16 29.00
CA PRO A 11 14.64 -4.94 29.18
C PRO A 11 16.06 -5.17 28.67
N LYS A 12 16.48 -4.38 27.68
CA LYS A 12 17.84 -4.40 27.15
C LYS A 12 18.59 -3.19 27.69
N ALA A 13 19.82 -3.39 28.13
CA ALA A 13 20.67 -2.32 28.68
C ALA A 13 20.88 -1.15 27.70
N ALA A 14 20.89 -1.44 26.39
CA ALA A 14 20.95 -0.44 25.35
C ALA A 14 20.14 -0.88 24.11
N ILE A 15 19.50 0.08 23.45
CA ILE A 15 18.77 -0.16 22.19
C ILE A 15 19.20 0.81 21.10
N THR A 16 19.01 0.40 19.84
CA THR A 16 19.29 1.24 18.67
C THR A 16 18.14 2.23 18.41
N VAL A 17 18.42 3.27 17.64
CA VAL A 17 17.39 4.25 17.19
C VAL A 17 16.20 3.54 16.52
N SER A 18 16.45 2.57 15.65
CA SER A 18 15.39 1.80 14.99
C SER A 18 14.46 1.12 16.00
N ARG A 19 15.02 0.55 17.06
CA ARG A 19 14.23 -0.14 18.09
C ARG A 19 13.46 0.85 18.95
N MET A 20 14.04 2.02 19.23
CA MET A 20 13.36 3.11 19.94
C MET A 20 12.14 3.62 19.15
N CYS A 21 12.31 3.87 17.86
CA CYS A 21 11.22 4.26 16.96
C CYS A 21 10.10 3.21 16.93
N SER A 22 10.44 1.92 16.88
CA SER A 22 9.45 0.84 16.97
C SER A 22 8.68 0.87 18.29
N LYS A 23 9.36 1.09 19.43
CA LYS A 23 8.70 1.17 20.75
C LYS A 23 7.77 2.39 20.86
N LEU A 24 8.09 3.49 20.19
CA LEU A 24 7.28 4.71 20.17
C LEU A 24 6.19 4.73 19.07
N GLY A 25 6.13 3.70 18.21
CA GLY A 25 5.16 3.61 17.13
C GLY A 25 5.27 4.73 16.08
N MET A 26 6.47 5.28 15.86
CA MET A 26 6.67 6.41 14.93
C MET A 26 7.84 6.21 13.97
N SER A 27 7.85 6.97 12.87
CA SER A 27 8.92 6.92 11.88
C SER A 27 10.22 7.54 12.42
N ARG A 28 11.37 7.19 11.81
CA ARG A 28 12.67 7.78 12.19
C ARG A 28 12.71 9.30 11.99
N SER A 29 12.09 9.81 10.92
CA SER A 29 12.05 11.25 10.64
C SER A 29 11.23 12.00 11.68
N GLN A 30 10.06 11.47 12.05
CA GLN A 30 9.22 12.05 13.10
C GLN A 30 9.93 12.01 14.46
N PHE A 31 10.60 10.90 14.77
CA PHE A 31 11.40 10.78 15.99
C PHE A 31 12.48 11.87 16.06
N TYR A 32 13.28 12.05 15.01
CA TYR A 32 14.31 13.10 15.00
C TYR A 32 13.75 14.52 15.07
N TRP A 33 12.56 14.76 14.53
CA TRP A 33 11.89 16.05 14.71
C TRP A 33 11.59 16.33 16.18
N HIS A 34 11.06 15.34 16.91
CA HIS A 34 10.80 15.44 18.35
C HIS A 34 12.09 15.56 19.18
N VAL A 35 13.17 14.87 18.79
CA VAL A 35 14.48 15.03 19.42
C VAL A 35 15.00 16.45 19.24
N LYS A 36 14.91 17.02 18.03
CA LYS A 36 15.34 18.40 17.75
C LYS A 36 14.55 19.43 18.56
N ARG A 37 13.27 19.15 18.80
CA ARG A 37 12.39 19.99 19.62
C ARG A 37 12.63 19.80 21.13
N GLY A 38 13.35 18.76 21.56
CA GLY A 38 13.57 18.45 22.97
C GLY A 38 12.44 17.67 23.63
N THR A 39 11.50 17.11 22.85
CA THR A 39 10.47 16.21 23.38
C THR A 39 11.07 14.89 23.84
N PHE A 40 12.04 14.37 23.10
CA PHE A 40 12.74 13.12 23.41
C PHE A 40 14.24 13.36 23.56
N HIS A 41 14.90 12.52 24.36
CA HIS A 41 16.35 12.47 24.48
C HIS A 41 17.03 12.21 23.13
N ALA A 42 18.18 12.85 22.92
CA ALA A 42 19.06 12.55 21.80
C ALA A 42 19.83 11.24 22.03
N PRO A 43 20.12 10.46 20.96
CA PRO A 43 20.88 9.23 21.10
C PRO A 43 22.33 9.51 21.51
N LEU A 44 22.84 8.69 22.42
CA LEU A 44 24.27 8.61 22.72
C LEU A 44 25.00 7.92 21.58
N ARG A 45 26.32 8.12 21.50
CA ARG A 45 27.17 7.47 20.49
C ARG A 45 28.16 6.53 21.17
N LEU A 46 28.27 5.32 20.62
CA LEU A 46 29.34 4.39 20.96
C LEU A 46 30.68 4.88 20.39
N SER A 47 31.78 4.27 20.81
CA SER A 47 33.12 4.55 20.28
C SER A 47 33.22 4.37 18.76
N ASN A 48 32.43 3.46 18.18
CA ASN A 48 32.33 3.24 16.74
C ASN A 48 31.37 4.23 16.02
N GLY A 49 30.89 5.27 16.70
CA GLY A 49 29.97 6.27 16.14
C GLY A 49 28.51 5.83 16.03
N ARG A 50 28.17 4.58 16.41
CA ARG A 50 26.80 4.07 16.28
C ARG A 50 25.88 4.70 17.34
N PRO A 51 24.71 5.26 16.95
CA PRO A 51 23.77 5.85 17.90
C PRO A 51 22.99 4.78 18.67
N TYR A 52 22.85 4.99 19.97
CA TYR A 52 22.11 4.12 20.88
C TYR A 52 21.43 4.91 22.01
N PHE A 53 20.49 4.25 22.69
CA PHE A 53 19.85 4.74 23.91
C PHE A 53 20.13 3.78 25.05
N ASN A 54 20.47 4.31 26.22
CA ASN A 54 20.56 3.52 27.46
C ASN A 54 19.16 3.30 28.06
N ALA A 55 19.06 2.43 29.07
CA ALA A 55 17.78 2.10 29.70
C ALA A 55 17.03 3.33 30.25
N SER A 56 17.72 4.27 30.90
CA SER A 56 17.12 5.50 31.46
C SER A 56 16.50 6.38 30.36
N GLN A 57 17.23 6.62 29.27
CA GLN A 57 16.73 7.43 28.15
C GLN A 57 15.53 6.78 27.45
N VAL A 58 15.51 5.45 27.36
CA VAL A 58 14.37 4.71 26.80
C VAL A 58 13.15 4.91 27.67
N GLU A 59 13.29 4.76 28.98
CA GLU A 59 12.18 4.91 29.94
C GLU A 59 11.61 6.33 29.92
N ASP A 60 12.46 7.36 29.97
CA ASP A 60 12.04 8.76 29.93
C ASP A 60 11.28 9.09 28.64
N ASN A 61 11.77 8.61 27.50
CA ASN A 61 11.12 8.86 26.21
C ASN A 61 9.77 8.13 26.09
N LEU A 62 9.65 6.94 26.67
CA LEU A 62 8.37 6.22 26.74
C LEU A 62 7.38 6.99 27.63
N LYS A 63 7.82 7.44 28.82
CA LYS A 63 7.03 8.31 29.70
C LYS A 63 6.62 9.60 29.01
N ALA A 64 7.51 10.22 28.26
CA ALA A 64 7.20 11.44 27.52
C ALA A 64 6.10 11.23 26.48
N ARG A 65 6.11 10.07 25.81
CA ARG A 65 5.05 9.68 24.86
C ARG A 65 3.71 9.39 25.54
N GLU A 66 3.75 8.71 26.69
CA GLU A 66 2.56 8.32 27.45
C GLU A 66 1.90 9.51 28.14
N LEU A 67 2.69 10.36 28.81
CA LEU A 67 2.21 11.52 29.56
C LEU A 67 1.98 12.74 28.68
N GLY A 68 2.53 12.76 27.47
CA GLY A 68 2.49 13.95 26.62
C GLY A 68 3.31 15.12 27.19
N ILE A 69 4.34 14.83 27.99
CA ILE A 69 5.25 15.83 28.57
C ILE A 69 6.65 15.50 28.08
N GLY A 70 7.25 16.39 27.29
CA GLY A 70 8.62 16.22 26.79
C GLY A 70 9.66 16.17 27.91
N VAL A 71 10.84 15.65 27.59
CA VAL A 71 11.99 15.67 28.54
C VAL A 71 12.42 17.09 28.91
N ASN A 72 12.03 18.09 28.10
CA ASN A 72 12.18 19.52 28.37
C ASN A 72 11.06 20.11 29.26
N GLY A 73 10.06 19.32 29.67
CA GLY A 73 8.93 19.76 30.48
C GLY A 73 7.77 20.40 29.69
N GLU A 74 7.89 20.52 28.37
CA GLU A 74 6.82 21.08 27.54
C GLU A 74 5.75 20.04 27.21
N TYR A 75 4.49 20.48 27.12
CA TYR A 75 3.40 19.62 26.67
C TYR A 75 3.47 19.33 25.17
N VAL A 76 3.24 18.07 24.81
CA VAL A 76 3.26 17.56 23.45
C VAL A 76 2.03 16.71 23.21
N LEU A 77 1.18 17.17 22.29
CA LEU A 77 0.01 16.43 21.85
C LEU A 77 0.41 15.42 20.76
N PHE A 78 0.27 14.14 21.09
CA PHE A 78 0.49 13.06 20.15
C PHE A 78 -0.83 12.59 19.57
N TYR A 79 -1.14 13.01 18.34
CA TYR A 79 -2.32 12.51 17.65
C TYR A 79 -2.19 11.02 17.38
N GLU A 80 -3.16 10.24 17.85
CA GLU A 80 -3.32 8.87 17.43
C GLU A 80 -3.87 8.86 16.01
N ARG A 81 -3.25 8.06 15.15
CA ARG A 81 -3.90 7.70 13.89
C ARG A 81 -4.95 6.67 14.26
N SER A 82 -6.22 7.05 14.19
CA SER A 82 -7.31 6.08 14.23
C SER A 82 -7.01 5.02 13.17
N GLU A 83 -6.95 3.75 13.58
CA GLU A 83 -6.95 2.61 12.67
C GLU A 83 -8.32 2.52 12.01
N THR A 84 -8.70 3.51 11.22
CA THR A 84 -9.81 3.34 10.29
C THR A 84 -9.40 2.17 9.39
N PRO A 85 -10.20 1.09 9.33
CA PRO A 85 -9.86 -0.05 8.50
C PRO A 85 -9.60 0.49 7.12
N THR A 86 -8.35 0.34 6.66
CA THR A 86 -7.98 0.70 5.31
C THR A 86 -8.77 -0.27 4.45
N HIS A 87 -9.94 0.17 3.96
CA HIS A 87 -10.65 -0.57 2.92
C HIS A 87 -9.58 -0.89 1.88
N PRO A 88 -9.35 -2.18 1.56
CA PRO A 88 -8.35 -2.54 0.58
C PRO A 88 -8.67 -1.73 -0.66
N LYS A 89 -7.70 -0.88 -1.05
CA LYS A 89 -7.80 -0.04 -2.24
C LYS A 89 -8.17 -0.99 -3.36
N ALA A 90 -9.41 -0.88 -3.86
CA ALA A 90 -9.91 -1.76 -4.89
C ALA A 90 -8.87 -1.75 -6.01
N THR A 91 -8.19 -2.88 -6.19
CA THR A 91 -7.36 -3.08 -7.37
C THR A 91 -8.31 -2.89 -8.55
N PRO A 92 -7.94 -2.08 -9.56
CA PRO A 92 -8.76 -2.02 -10.77
C PRO A 92 -8.95 -3.46 -11.24
N ALA A 93 -10.21 -3.86 -11.41
CA ALA A 93 -10.55 -5.19 -11.87
C ALA A 93 -9.63 -5.55 -13.03
N SER A 94 -9.00 -6.73 -12.96
CA SER A 94 -8.27 -7.28 -14.09
C SER A 94 -9.14 -7.12 -15.32
N LYS A 95 -8.64 -6.41 -16.34
CA LYS A 95 -9.32 -6.28 -17.63
C LYS A 95 -9.76 -7.67 -18.05
N ALA A 96 -11.04 -7.84 -18.35
CA ALA A 96 -11.58 -9.14 -18.72
C ALA A 96 -10.71 -9.75 -19.83
N ASP A 97 -10.27 -11.00 -19.63
CA ASP A 97 -9.44 -11.70 -20.60
C ASP A 97 -10.28 -12.03 -21.84
N HIS A 98 -10.22 -11.17 -22.87
CA HIS A 98 -10.96 -11.33 -24.14
C HIS A 98 -10.28 -12.30 -25.12
N SER A 99 -9.41 -13.21 -24.63
CA SER A 99 -8.65 -14.14 -25.48
C SER A 99 -9.56 -15.12 -26.24
N GLY A 100 -10.58 -15.68 -25.58
CA GLY A 100 -11.53 -16.60 -26.23
C GLY A 100 -12.42 -15.90 -27.28
N LEU A 101 -12.77 -14.63 -27.04
CA LEU A 101 -13.53 -13.83 -28.00
C LEU A 101 -12.68 -13.52 -29.24
N LEU A 102 -11.40 -13.22 -29.06
CA LEU A 102 -10.46 -12.97 -30.16
C LEU A 102 -10.31 -14.20 -31.07
N GLU A 103 -10.12 -15.39 -30.51
CA GLU A 103 -9.96 -16.64 -31.28
C GLU A 103 -11.23 -16.96 -32.11
N SER A 104 -12.40 -16.75 -31.51
CA SER A 104 -13.69 -16.93 -32.19
C SER A 104 -13.88 -15.93 -33.34
N LEU A 105 -13.49 -14.67 -33.16
CA LEU A 105 -13.55 -13.63 -34.20
C LEU A 105 -12.58 -13.90 -35.36
N GLN A 106 -11.40 -14.46 -35.09
CA GLN A 106 -10.45 -14.88 -36.12
C GLN A 106 -11.01 -16.06 -36.94
N THR A 107 -11.63 -17.03 -36.28
CA THR A 107 -12.27 -18.17 -36.95
C THR A 107 -13.44 -17.75 -37.85
N LEU A 108 -14.13 -16.66 -37.50
CA LEU A 108 -15.19 -16.03 -38.30
C LEU A 108 -14.68 -15.20 -39.49
N GLY A 109 -13.36 -15.08 -39.67
CA GLY A 109 -12.75 -14.46 -40.85
C GLY A 109 -12.20 -13.05 -40.64
N LEU A 110 -12.08 -12.55 -39.41
CA LEU A 110 -11.37 -11.29 -39.12
C LEU A 110 -9.89 -11.56 -38.84
N ASN A 111 -9.07 -11.55 -39.89
CA ASN A 111 -7.63 -11.78 -39.79
C ASN A 111 -6.91 -10.45 -39.44
N GLY A 112 -5.95 -10.49 -38.49
CA GLY A 112 -5.17 -9.30 -38.09
C GLY A 112 -5.71 -8.53 -36.88
N LEU A 113 -6.70 -9.08 -36.16
CA LEU A 113 -7.31 -8.45 -35.00
C LEU A 113 -6.40 -8.54 -33.75
N THR A 114 -6.21 -7.41 -33.06
CA THR A 114 -5.46 -7.34 -31.80
C THR A 114 -6.38 -7.35 -30.58
N THR A 115 -5.89 -7.84 -29.43
CA THR A 115 -6.63 -7.86 -28.16
C THR A 115 -7.11 -6.47 -27.71
N LYS A 116 -6.38 -5.41 -28.07
CA LYS A 116 -6.78 -4.02 -27.79
C LYS A 116 -8.02 -3.60 -28.58
N GLN A 117 -8.07 -3.94 -29.87
CA GLN A 117 -9.22 -3.62 -30.72
C GLN A 117 -10.47 -4.39 -30.30
N VAL A 118 -10.31 -5.63 -29.82
CA VAL A 118 -11.42 -6.40 -29.25
C VAL A 118 -11.95 -5.74 -27.99
N ALA A 119 -11.08 -5.34 -27.06
CA ALA A 119 -11.47 -4.65 -25.84
C ALA A 119 -12.20 -3.33 -26.13
N GLU A 120 -11.69 -2.52 -27.06
CA GLU A 120 -12.34 -1.27 -27.48
C GLU A 120 -13.72 -1.51 -28.11
N ALA A 121 -13.86 -2.55 -28.93
CA ALA A 121 -15.13 -2.90 -29.54
C ALA A 121 -16.15 -3.42 -28.51
N VAL A 122 -15.70 -4.17 -27.50
CA VAL A 122 -16.55 -4.63 -26.38
C VAL A 122 -17.01 -3.43 -25.55
N ASP A 123 -16.11 -2.51 -25.21
CA ASP A 123 -16.47 -1.29 -24.46
C ASP A 123 -17.43 -0.38 -25.24
N ALA A 124 -17.29 -0.31 -26.57
CA ALA A 124 -18.18 0.45 -27.44
C ALA A 124 -19.58 -0.19 -27.56
N CYS A 125 -19.67 -1.52 -27.60
CA CYS A 125 -20.94 -2.23 -27.73
C CYS A 125 -21.65 -2.42 -26.38
N TYR A 126 -20.89 -2.58 -25.29
CA TYR A 126 -21.38 -2.90 -23.96
C TYR A 126 -20.74 -1.98 -22.90
N PRO A 127 -21.08 -0.67 -22.89
CA PRO A 127 -20.49 0.30 -21.95
C PRO A 127 -20.85 0.05 -20.48
N LYS A 128 -21.85 -0.79 -20.21
CA LYS A 128 -22.26 -1.23 -18.87
C LYS A 128 -21.68 -2.61 -18.48
N GLY A 129 -20.82 -3.18 -19.32
CA GLY A 129 -20.28 -4.53 -19.20
C GLY A 129 -21.16 -5.59 -19.87
N THR A 130 -20.62 -6.78 -20.02
CA THR A 130 -21.24 -7.95 -20.67
C THR A 130 -21.99 -8.87 -19.67
N SER A 131 -22.23 -8.39 -18.45
CA SER A 131 -22.84 -9.19 -17.38
C SER A 131 -24.31 -9.47 -17.69
N GLY A 132 -24.63 -10.73 -18.03
CA GLY A 132 -25.99 -11.19 -18.33
C GLY A 132 -26.30 -11.41 -19.82
N GLU A 133 -25.33 -11.17 -20.70
CA GLU A 133 -25.45 -11.37 -22.14
C GLU A 133 -24.85 -12.72 -22.56
N ASP A 134 -25.45 -13.37 -23.57
CA ASP A 134 -24.93 -14.63 -24.10
C ASP A 134 -23.64 -14.39 -24.90
N GLU A 135 -22.68 -15.30 -24.76
CA GLU A 135 -21.38 -15.22 -25.44
C GLU A 135 -21.51 -15.15 -26.96
N ASN A 136 -22.51 -15.82 -27.56
CA ASN A 136 -22.75 -15.78 -29.00
C ASN A 136 -23.31 -14.43 -29.45
N ASP A 137 -24.12 -13.78 -28.62
CA ASP A 137 -24.70 -12.47 -28.94
C ASP A 137 -23.68 -11.35 -28.79
N ILE A 138 -22.79 -11.46 -27.79
CA ILE A 138 -21.59 -10.61 -27.69
C ILE A 138 -20.72 -10.78 -28.93
N LEU A 139 -20.43 -12.02 -29.33
CA LEU A 139 -19.60 -12.33 -30.50
C LEU A 139 -20.18 -11.73 -31.79
N ARG A 140 -21.48 -11.91 -32.05
CA ARG A 140 -22.16 -11.36 -33.25
C ARG A 140 -22.16 -9.84 -33.26
N THR A 141 -22.41 -9.22 -32.11
CA THR A 141 -22.50 -7.76 -31.98
C THR A 141 -21.13 -7.12 -32.20
N VAL A 142 -20.09 -7.67 -31.57
CA VAL A 142 -18.70 -7.22 -31.72
C VAL A 142 -18.19 -7.46 -33.14
N PHE A 143 -18.46 -8.63 -33.74
CA PHE A 143 -18.09 -8.92 -35.14
C PHE A 143 -18.71 -7.92 -36.12
N ARG A 144 -20.01 -7.63 -35.98
CA ARG A 144 -20.71 -6.66 -36.83
C ARG A 144 -20.17 -5.25 -36.66
N HIS A 145 -19.82 -4.87 -35.44
CA HIS A 145 -19.20 -3.59 -35.14
C HIS A 145 -17.83 -3.46 -35.82
N LEU A 146 -16.94 -4.44 -35.65
CA LEU A 146 -15.60 -4.44 -36.25
C LEU A 146 -15.64 -4.44 -37.79
N LYS A 147 -16.54 -5.24 -38.39
CA LYS A 147 -16.73 -5.27 -39.85
C LYS A 147 -17.22 -3.93 -40.41
N ARG A 148 -18.09 -3.23 -39.68
CA ARG A 148 -18.59 -1.90 -40.07
C ARG A 148 -17.51 -0.82 -39.95
N SER A 149 -16.59 -0.97 -39.00
CA SER A 149 -15.45 -0.08 -38.79
C SER A 149 -14.32 -0.29 -39.80
N GLY A 150 -14.48 -1.20 -40.78
CA GLY A 150 -13.50 -1.44 -41.84
C GLY A 150 -12.28 -2.23 -41.39
N ILE A 151 -12.36 -2.90 -40.23
CA ILE A 151 -11.33 -3.81 -39.75
C ILE A 151 -11.66 -5.20 -40.33
N GLY A 152 -10.97 -5.57 -41.40
CA GLY A 152 -11.15 -6.82 -42.14
C GLY A 152 -10.26 -6.87 -43.38
#